data_AF-A0A837R8S6-F1
#
_entry.id   AF-A0A837R8S6-F1
#
_cell.length_a   1.000
_cell.length_b   1.000
_cell.length_c   1.000
_cell.angle_alpha   90.00
_cell.angle_beta   90.00
_cell.angle_gamma   90.00
#
_symmetry.space_group_name_H-M   'P 1'
#
loop_
_entity.id
_entity.type
_entity.pdbx_description
1 polymer ?
#
loop_
_entity_poly.entity_id
_entity_poly.type
_entity_poly.pdbx_seq_one_letter_code
_entity_poly.pdbx_strand_id
1 'polypeptide(L)'
;MDLMAKTAICIVDQQRYQVVDGMRLEELESGLRQMIMADFPQAHNSSFICSEHLVHYRLAKMDAMIENDYRQNDKVNAQLSKILANHTYRVVDVNSELEQSLTFGQRVADAVARFGGSWAFIISFVLVMLVWMLLNVLPIFSHHFDPYPFILLNLFLSMVAAIQAPLIMMSQNRAAEYDRLQATNDFKVNSMSEEEIRVLHSKVDHLIQQDEPNMLEIQKMQTQMLGEIQAQVNELRRLQPRRRRNQS
;
A
#
# COMPACT_ATOMS: atom_id res chain seq x y z
N MET A 1 -64.01 25.75 13.92
CA MET A 1 -64.21 24.48 14.67
C MET A 1 -62.82 24.00 15.05
N ASP A 2 -62.51 24.12 16.34
CA ASP A 2 -61.20 23.90 16.95
C ASP A 2 -60.63 22.51 16.63
N LEU A 3 -59.51 22.47 15.90
CA LEU A 3 -58.57 21.38 16.06
C LEU A 3 -57.93 21.58 17.44
N MET A 4 -58.37 20.79 18.43
CA MET A 4 -57.69 20.73 19.72
C MET A 4 -56.21 20.40 19.48
N ALA A 5 -55.35 21.40 19.70
CA ALA A 5 -53.91 21.26 19.69
C ALA A 5 -53.52 20.15 20.66
N LYS A 6 -53.18 18.97 20.14
CA LYS A 6 -52.66 17.88 20.98
C LYS A 6 -51.34 18.37 21.56
N THR A 7 -51.29 18.50 22.87
CA THR A 7 -50.07 18.84 23.62
C THR A 7 -49.43 17.56 24.14
N ALA A 8 -48.11 17.46 24.08
CA ALA A 8 -47.33 16.39 24.69
C ALA A 8 -46.34 16.95 25.71
N ILE A 9 -45.92 16.13 26.66
CA ILE A 9 -44.94 16.50 27.68
C ILE A 9 -43.57 16.02 27.20
N CYS A 10 -42.59 16.93 27.13
CA CYS A 10 -41.23 16.54 26.80
C CYS A 10 -40.57 15.79 27.97
N ILE A 11 -39.87 14.70 27.67
CA ILE A 11 -39.19 13.88 28.69
C ILE A 11 -38.01 14.58 29.37
N VAL A 12 -37.42 15.60 28.75
CA VAL A 12 -36.19 16.24 29.22
C VAL A 12 -36.49 17.33 30.26
N ASP A 13 -37.45 18.21 29.97
CA ASP A 13 -37.77 19.36 30.82
C ASP A 13 -39.16 19.29 31.48
N GLN A 14 -39.94 18.25 31.18
CA GLN A 14 -41.31 18.05 31.64
C GLN A 14 -42.30 19.18 31.31
N GLN A 15 -41.98 20.03 30.32
CA GLN A 15 -42.89 21.08 29.87
C GLN A 15 -43.85 20.58 28.79
N ARG A 16 -44.97 21.31 28.62
CA ARG A 16 -45.99 21.02 27.60
C ARG A 16 -45.64 21.73 26.29
N TYR A 17 -45.45 20.95 25.24
CA TYR A 17 -45.22 21.42 23.88
C TYR A 17 -46.39 21.03 22.98
N GLN A 18 -46.56 21.74 21.86
CA GLN A 18 -47.41 21.24 20.79
C GLN A 18 -46.77 19.98 20.20
N VAL A 19 -47.58 18.99 19.83
CA VAL A 19 -47.06 17.76 19.19
C VAL A 19 -46.28 18.06 17.90
N VAL A 20 -46.55 19.19 17.24
CA VAL A 20 -45.80 19.64 16.04
C VAL A 20 -44.37 20.12 16.34
N ASP A 21 -44.08 20.51 17.59
CA ASP A 21 -42.78 21.07 17.99
C ASP A 21 -41.78 19.99 18.44
N GLY A 22 -42.03 18.72 18.13
CA GLY A 22 -41.19 17.60 18.55
C GLY A 22 -41.58 16.27 17.92
N MET A 23 -41.00 15.19 18.43
CA MET A 23 -41.13 13.85 17.86
C MET A 23 -41.30 12.79 18.96
N ARG A 24 -41.94 11.66 18.63
CA ARG A 24 -42.01 10.49 19.51
C ARG A 24 -40.74 9.66 19.40
N LEU A 25 -40.33 9.01 20.48
CA LEU A 25 -39.10 8.20 20.50
C LEU A 25 -39.14 7.03 19.50
N GLU A 26 -40.31 6.51 19.16
CA GLU A 26 -40.49 5.46 18.15
C GLU A 26 -40.18 5.90 16.71
N GLU A 27 -40.29 7.20 16.42
CA GLU A 27 -40.01 7.79 15.12
C GLU A 27 -38.53 8.14 14.95
N LEU A 28 -37.76 8.12 16.05
CA LEU A 28 -36.33 8.40 16.05
C LEU A 28 -35.52 7.19 15.55
N GLU A 29 -34.39 7.51 14.95
CA GLU A 29 -33.37 6.54 14.60
C GLU A 29 -32.89 5.78 15.84
N SER A 30 -32.55 4.49 15.67
CA SER A 30 -32.19 3.58 16.77
C SER A 30 -31.08 4.12 17.67
N GLY A 31 -30.04 4.74 17.09
CA GLY A 31 -28.92 5.31 17.85
C GLY A 31 -29.33 6.47 18.76
N LEU A 32 -30.10 7.43 18.25
CA LEU A 32 -30.60 8.56 19.04
C LEU A 32 -31.56 8.12 20.14
N ARG A 33 -32.46 7.18 19.82
CA ARG A 33 -33.38 6.62 20.81
C ARG A 33 -32.63 5.94 21.95
N GLN A 34 -31.59 5.15 21.65
CA GLN A 34 -30.78 4.48 22.68
C GLN A 34 -30.05 5.49 23.57
N MET A 35 -29.47 6.54 22.97
CA MET A 35 -28.78 7.60 23.73
C MET A 35 -29.74 8.33 24.69
N ILE A 36 -30.93 8.68 24.21
CA ILE A 36 -31.96 9.34 25.03
C ILE A 36 -32.50 8.41 26.12
N MET A 37 -32.75 7.12 25.82
CA MET A 37 -33.23 6.15 26.81
C MET A 37 -32.16 5.77 27.85
N ALA A 38 -30.87 5.88 27.51
CA ALA A 38 -29.78 5.69 28.46
C ALA A 38 -29.76 6.81 29.51
N ASP A 39 -29.99 8.06 29.09
CA ASP A 39 -30.06 9.21 30.00
C ASP A 39 -31.39 9.26 30.78
N PHE A 40 -32.48 8.75 30.20
CA PHE A 40 -33.81 8.70 30.80
C PHE A 40 -34.38 7.27 30.84
N PRO A 41 -34.01 6.44 31.84
CA PRO A 41 -34.42 5.03 31.92
C PRO A 41 -35.94 4.81 32.06
N GLN A 42 -36.66 5.85 32.47
CA GLN A 42 -38.12 5.84 32.64
C GLN A 42 -38.87 6.17 31.32
N ALA A 43 -38.14 6.48 30.24
CA ALA A 43 -38.75 6.78 28.95
C ALA A 43 -39.23 5.51 28.24
N HIS A 44 -40.40 5.60 27.61
CA HIS A 44 -40.97 4.56 26.77
C HIS A 44 -40.90 4.95 25.30
N ASN A 45 -41.08 4.00 24.37
CA ASN A 45 -41.06 4.29 22.93
C ASN A 45 -42.12 5.34 22.51
N SER A 46 -43.23 5.43 23.25
CA SER A 46 -44.29 6.40 23.01
C SER A 46 -44.04 7.77 23.65
N SER A 47 -42.92 7.94 24.36
CA SER A 47 -42.52 9.21 24.97
C SER A 47 -42.19 10.27 23.92
N PHE A 48 -42.35 11.54 24.28
CA PHE A 48 -42.18 12.69 23.39
C PHE A 48 -40.94 13.51 23.77
N ILE A 49 -40.19 13.98 22.77
CA ILE A 49 -39.08 14.92 22.93
C ILE A 49 -39.32 16.16 22.07
N CYS A 50 -39.13 17.35 22.63
CA CYS A 50 -39.25 18.59 21.85
C CYS A 50 -38.02 18.81 20.95
N SER A 51 -38.21 19.58 19.88
CA SER A 51 -37.20 19.86 18.86
C SER A 51 -35.93 20.51 19.43
N GLU A 52 -36.07 21.42 20.39
CA GLU A 52 -34.94 22.09 21.05
C GLU A 52 -33.98 21.09 21.72
N HIS A 53 -34.51 20.19 22.56
CA HIS A 53 -33.71 19.16 23.21
C HIS A 53 -33.25 18.07 22.22
N LEU A 54 -34.04 17.76 21.20
CA LEU A 54 -33.66 16.78 20.18
C LEU A 54 -32.43 17.23 19.37
N VAL A 55 -32.30 18.53 19.09
CA VAL A 55 -31.11 19.09 18.42
C VAL A 55 -29.85 18.86 19.26
N HIS A 56 -29.92 19.04 20.58
CA HIS A 56 -28.78 18.79 21.46
C HIS A 56 -28.29 17.34 21.40
N TYR A 57 -29.22 16.37 21.42
CA TYR A 57 -28.89 14.95 21.28
C TYR A 57 -28.30 14.59 19.91
N ARG A 58 -28.76 15.24 18.84
CA ARG A 58 -28.19 15.06 17.50
C ARG A 58 -26.77 15.58 17.39
N LEU A 59 -26.50 16.77 17.92
CA LEU A 59 -25.15 17.33 17.97
C LEU A 59 -24.22 16.42 18.79
N ALA A 60 -24.67 15.95 19.96
CA ALA A 60 -23.88 15.03 20.79
C ALA A 60 -23.59 13.69 20.07
N LYS A 61 -24.57 13.13 19.33
CA LYS A 61 -24.35 11.95 18.48
C LYS A 61 -23.31 12.22 17.39
N MET A 62 -23.39 13.38 16.73
CA MET A 62 -22.44 13.77 15.68
C MET A 62 -21.01 13.91 16.23
N ASP A 63 -20.85 14.57 17.38
CA ASP A 63 -19.54 14.70 18.05
C ASP A 63 -18.96 13.34 18.44
N ALA A 64 -19.79 12.44 18.97
CA ALA A 64 -19.38 11.08 19.31
C ALA A 64 -18.95 10.26 18.08
N MET A 65 -19.63 10.43 16.94
CA MET A 65 -19.24 9.82 15.66
C MET A 65 -17.88 10.33 15.18
N ILE A 66 -17.70 11.66 15.16
CA ILE A 66 -16.44 12.29 14.76
C ILE A 66 -15.28 11.79 15.64
N GLU A 67 -15.46 11.77 16.96
CA GLU A 67 -14.42 11.31 17.89
C GLU A 67 -14.10 9.82 17.71
N ASN A 68 -15.11 8.99 17.46
CA ASN A 68 -14.90 7.57 17.18
C ASN A 68 -14.11 7.35 15.88
N ASP A 69 -14.39 8.12 14.84
CA ASP A 69 -13.69 8.07 13.55
C ASP A 69 -12.23 8.48 13.70
N TYR A 70 -11.94 9.57 14.40
CA TYR A 70 -10.56 9.96 14.70
C TYR A 70 -9.83 8.87 15.49
N ARG A 71 -10.45 8.29 16.51
CA ARG A 71 -9.86 7.20 17.29
C ARG A 71 -9.57 5.97 16.43
N GLN A 72 -10.44 5.64 15.49
CA GLN A 72 -10.25 4.47 14.65
C GLN A 72 -9.19 4.70 13.57
N ASN A 73 -9.17 5.89 12.97
CA ASN A 73 -8.15 6.29 12.02
C ASN A 73 -6.74 6.30 12.67
N ASP A 74 -6.64 6.77 13.92
CA ASP A 74 -5.39 6.74 14.68
C ASP A 74 -4.88 5.31 14.92
N LYS A 75 -5.76 4.37 15.28
CA LYS A 75 -5.41 2.94 15.41
C LYS A 75 -4.85 2.36 14.11
N VAL A 76 -5.49 2.65 12.98
CA VAL A 76 -5.06 2.16 11.66
C VAL A 76 -3.71 2.76 11.27
N ASN A 77 -3.50 4.06 11.50
CA ASN A 77 -2.22 4.71 11.23
C ASN A 77 -1.10 4.21 12.17
N ALA A 78 -1.41 3.93 13.43
CA ALA A 78 -0.46 3.35 14.39
C ALA A 78 -0.03 1.93 13.97
N GLN A 79 -0.96 1.08 13.52
CA GLN A 79 -0.63 -0.24 12.98
C GLN A 79 0.23 -0.14 11.72
N LEU A 80 -0.12 0.75 10.80
CA LEU A 80 0.63 0.99 9.57
C LEU A 80 2.07 1.45 9.85
N SER A 81 2.24 2.44 10.73
CA SER A 81 3.56 2.95 11.09
C SER A 81 4.46 1.87 11.69
N LYS A 82 3.90 0.93 12.46
CA LYS A 82 4.64 -0.22 13.00
C LYS A 82 5.11 -1.18 11.91
N ILE A 83 4.28 -1.43 10.88
CA ILE A 83 4.65 -2.28 9.74
C ILE A 83 5.74 -1.59 8.92
N LEU A 84 5.53 -0.32 8.56
CA LEU A 84 6.48 0.46 7.75
C LEU A 84 7.82 0.71 8.46
N ALA A 85 7.82 0.95 9.77
CA ALA A 85 9.06 1.17 10.53
C ALA A 85 9.96 -0.08 10.57
N ASN A 86 9.39 -1.28 10.42
CA ASN A 86 10.16 -2.52 10.44
C ASN A 86 10.77 -2.83 9.06
N HIS A 87 10.17 -2.33 7.98
CA HIS A 87 10.65 -2.54 6.62
C HIS A 87 11.59 -1.40 6.20
N THR A 88 12.79 -1.37 6.78
CA THR A 88 13.86 -0.53 6.24
C THR A 88 14.21 -1.00 4.83
N TYR A 89 13.92 -0.16 3.83
CA TYR A 89 14.29 -0.32 2.43
C TYR A 89 15.81 -0.32 2.28
N ARG A 90 16.46 -1.42 2.65
CA ARG A 90 17.87 -1.63 2.31
C ARG A 90 17.86 -2.25 0.92
N VAL A 91 17.99 -1.40 -0.10
CA VAL A 91 18.40 -1.86 -1.43
C VAL A 91 19.74 -2.54 -1.24
N VAL A 92 19.74 -3.87 -1.23
CA VAL A 92 20.98 -4.63 -1.20
C VAL A 92 21.50 -4.61 -2.61
N ASP A 93 22.58 -3.86 -2.82
CA ASP A 93 23.33 -3.90 -4.06
C ASP A 93 24.16 -5.20 -4.08
N VAL A 94 23.58 -6.23 -4.69
CA VAL A 94 24.15 -7.57 -4.82
C VAL A 94 25.53 -7.54 -5.49
N ASN A 95 25.74 -6.61 -6.43
CA ASN A 95 27.03 -6.47 -7.12
C ASN A 95 28.12 -6.02 -6.16
N SER A 96 27.83 -5.01 -5.34
CA SER A 96 28.80 -4.43 -4.41
C SER A 96 29.26 -5.42 -3.32
N GLU A 97 28.35 -6.24 -2.79
CA GLU A 97 28.69 -7.24 -1.77
C GLU A 97 29.47 -8.41 -2.39
N LEU A 98 29.15 -8.81 -3.62
CA LEU A 98 29.84 -9.91 -4.29
C LEU A 98 31.25 -9.52 -4.74
N GLU A 99 31.47 -8.32 -5.29
CA GLU A 99 32.79 -7.86 -5.73
C GLU A 99 33.80 -7.76 -4.56
N GLN A 100 33.32 -7.42 -3.37
CA GLN A 100 34.14 -7.35 -2.15
C GLN A 100 34.57 -8.74 -1.65
N SER A 101 33.82 -9.79 -2.00
CA SER A 101 34.09 -11.17 -1.60
C SER A 101 35.05 -11.94 -2.54
N LEU A 102 35.41 -11.35 -3.69
CA LEU A 102 36.18 -12.04 -4.73
C LEU A 102 37.63 -12.32 -4.33
N THR A 103 37.99 -13.60 -4.31
CA THR A 103 39.38 -14.05 -4.14
C THR A 103 40.24 -13.73 -5.38
N PHE A 104 41.56 -13.68 -5.19
CA PHE A 104 42.50 -13.45 -6.30
C PHE A 104 42.35 -14.48 -7.44
N GLY A 105 42.19 -15.76 -7.11
CA GLY A 105 42.00 -16.82 -8.10
C GLY A 105 40.73 -16.65 -8.93
N GLN A 106 39.63 -16.23 -8.30
CA GLN A 106 38.38 -15.93 -9.01
C GLN A 106 38.51 -14.73 -9.95
N ARG A 107 39.25 -13.68 -9.55
CA ARG A 107 39.53 -12.51 -10.42
C ARG A 107 40.34 -12.90 -11.66
N VAL A 108 41.34 -13.77 -11.49
CA VAL A 108 42.16 -14.26 -12.61
C VAL A 108 41.34 -15.16 -13.54
N ALA A 109 40.54 -16.08 -12.98
CA ALA A 109 39.67 -16.94 -13.77
C ALA A 109 38.72 -16.13 -14.69
N ASP A 110 38.26 -14.96 -14.24
CA ASP A 110 37.37 -14.09 -15.02
C ASP A 110 38.03 -13.34 -16.13
N ALA A 111 39.20 -12.80 -15.84
CA ALA A 111 40.00 -12.16 -16.85
C ALA A 111 40.28 -13.18 -17.98
N VAL A 112 40.63 -14.42 -17.61
CA VAL A 112 40.92 -15.49 -18.57
C VAL A 112 39.65 -15.96 -19.31
N ALA A 113 38.53 -16.17 -18.62
CA ALA A 113 37.27 -16.58 -19.25
C ALA A 113 36.72 -15.50 -20.21
N ARG A 114 36.78 -14.23 -19.81
CA ARG A 114 36.38 -13.09 -20.68
C ARG A 114 37.28 -12.96 -21.90
N PHE A 115 38.59 -13.15 -21.73
CA PHE A 115 39.54 -13.09 -22.83
C PHE A 115 39.36 -14.28 -23.78
N GLY A 116 39.26 -15.50 -23.24
CA GLY A 116 39.06 -16.73 -23.99
C GLY A 116 37.72 -16.80 -24.73
N GLY A 117 36.68 -16.14 -24.22
CA GLY A 117 35.37 -16.04 -24.86
C GLY A 117 35.26 -14.95 -25.95
N SER A 118 36.34 -14.23 -26.26
CA SER A 118 36.30 -13.13 -27.23
C SER A 118 36.54 -13.61 -28.67
N TRP A 119 35.82 -13.01 -29.63
CA TRP A 119 36.01 -13.28 -31.06
C TRP A 119 37.44 -12.95 -31.55
N ALA A 120 38.05 -11.91 -31.00
CA ALA A 120 39.42 -11.53 -31.33
C ALA A 120 40.44 -12.61 -30.90
N PHE A 121 40.25 -13.23 -29.72
CA PHE A 121 41.09 -14.33 -29.26
C PHE A 121 40.98 -15.53 -30.20
N ILE A 122 39.76 -15.96 -30.55
CA ILE A 122 39.51 -17.10 -31.45
C ILE A 122 40.23 -16.90 -32.79
N ILE A 123 40.07 -15.72 -33.41
CA ILE A 123 40.70 -15.41 -34.70
C ILE A 123 42.23 -15.40 -34.58
N SER A 124 42.78 -14.77 -33.54
CA SER A 124 44.24 -14.74 -33.32
C SER A 124 44.81 -16.14 -33.09
N PHE A 125 44.09 -17.00 -32.37
CA PHE A 125 44.50 -18.37 -32.06
C PHE A 125 44.56 -19.24 -33.32
N VAL A 126 43.54 -19.14 -34.18
CA VAL A 126 43.53 -19.81 -35.50
C VAL A 126 44.67 -19.31 -36.38
N LEU A 127 44.93 -17.99 -36.40
CA LEU A 127 46.01 -17.42 -37.19
C LEU A 127 47.38 -17.90 -36.73
N VAL A 128 47.64 -17.94 -35.41
CA VAL A 128 48.88 -18.49 -34.85
C VAL A 128 49.05 -19.96 -35.24
N MET A 129 47.98 -20.75 -35.20
CA MET A 129 48.02 -22.15 -35.62
C MET A 129 48.37 -22.30 -37.12
N LEU A 130 47.77 -21.48 -37.99
CA LEU A 130 48.09 -21.46 -39.42
C LEU A 130 49.54 -21.05 -39.67
N VAL A 131 50.04 -20.01 -38.97
CA VAL A 131 51.44 -19.58 -39.07
C VAL A 131 52.39 -20.67 -38.60
N TRP A 132 52.09 -21.35 -37.49
CA TRP A 132 52.90 -22.46 -36.99
C TRP A 132 53.00 -23.61 -38.00
N MET A 133 51.87 -23.99 -38.61
CA MET A 133 51.84 -25.01 -39.66
C MET A 133 52.63 -24.56 -40.89
N LEU A 134 52.45 -23.32 -41.37
CA LEU A 134 53.16 -22.79 -42.52
C LEU A 134 54.69 -22.76 -42.30
N LEU A 135 55.15 -22.34 -41.12
CA LEU A 135 56.57 -22.31 -40.78
C LEU A 135 57.21 -23.70 -40.73
N ASN A 136 56.45 -24.74 -40.36
CA ASN A 136 56.95 -26.11 -40.25
C ASN A 136 56.74 -26.94 -41.53
N VAL A 137 55.88 -26.52 -42.46
CA VAL A 137 55.66 -27.18 -43.76
C VAL A 137 56.53 -26.57 -44.85
N LEU A 138 56.72 -25.26 -44.84
CA LEU A 138 57.58 -24.59 -45.81
C LEU A 138 59.04 -24.83 -45.44
N PRO A 139 59.91 -25.26 -46.37
CA PRO A 139 61.33 -25.54 -46.11
C PRO A 139 62.15 -24.23 -46.00
N ILE A 140 61.67 -23.28 -45.20
CA ILE A 140 62.30 -21.96 -44.99
C ILE A 140 63.50 -22.12 -44.04
N PHE A 141 63.40 -23.01 -43.06
CA PHE A 141 64.51 -23.42 -42.22
C PHE A 141 64.92 -24.84 -42.61
N SER A 142 66.22 -25.08 -42.75
CA SER A 142 66.82 -26.36 -43.15
C SER A 142 66.55 -27.53 -42.18
N HIS A 143 65.78 -27.30 -41.12
CA HIS A 143 65.38 -28.27 -40.12
C HIS A 143 63.89 -28.08 -39.77
N HIS A 144 63.08 -29.13 -39.93
CA HIS A 144 61.66 -29.11 -39.56
C HIS A 144 61.56 -29.31 -38.03
N PHE A 145 61.14 -28.26 -37.31
CA PHE A 145 61.06 -28.29 -35.84
C PHE A 145 59.89 -29.15 -35.33
N ASP A 146 58.77 -29.14 -36.04
CA ASP A 146 57.55 -29.92 -35.73
C ASP A 146 56.98 -30.50 -37.05
N PRO A 147 57.56 -31.58 -37.61
CA PRO A 147 57.10 -32.16 -38.86
C PRO A 147 55.69 -32.77 -38.73
N TYR A 148 54.97 -32.85 -39.84
CA TYR A 148 53.65 -33.50 -39.90
C TYR A 148 53.75 -34.91 -39.29
N PRO A 149 52.95 -35.25 -38.26
CA PRO A 149 51.62 -34.72 -37.90
C PRO A 149 51.54 -33.64 -36.79
N PHE A 150 52.60 -32.84 -36.56
CA PHE A 150 52.66 -31.73 -35.58
C PHE A 150 52.43 -32.16 -34.11
N ILE A 151 53.35 -32.95 -33.55
CA ILE A 151 53.20 -33.49 -32.19
C ILE A 151 53.30 -32.42 -31.10
N LEU A 152 54.15 -31.41 -31.29
CA LEU A 152 54.36 -30.35 -30.30
C LEU A 152 53.15 -29.42 -30.23
N LEU A 153 52.61 -29.06 -31.40
CA LEU A 153 51.38 -28.28 -31.49
C LEU A 153 50.21 -29.03 -30.82
N ASN A 154 50.06 -30.32 -31.09
CA ASN A 154 49.01 -31.15 -30.49
C ASN A 154 49.15 -31.24 -28.96
N LEU A 155 50.37 -31.38 -28.43
CA LEU A 155 50.62 -31.41 -27.00
C LEU A 155 50.22 -30.08 -26.34
N PHE A 156 50.60 -28.95 -26.97
CA PHE A 156 50.26 -27.62 -26.48
C PHE A 156 48.75 -27.37 -26.47
N LEU A 157 48.06 -27.67 -27.57
CA LEU A 157 46.61 -27.56 -27.68
C LEU A 157 45.90 -28.40 -26.61
N SER A 158 46.38 -29.62 -26.37
CA SER A 158 45.81 -30.52 -25.35
C SER A 158 45.98 -29.96 -23.93
N MET A 159 47.16 -29.40 -23.61
CA MET A 159 47.41 -28.77 -22.32
C MET A 159 46.50 -27.55 -22.10
N VAL A 160 46.37 -26.71 -23.12
CA VAL A 160 45.51 -25.52 -23.10
C VAL A 160 44.05 -25.92 -22.90
N ALA A 161 43.55 -26.92 -23.64
CA ALA A 161 42.18 -27.43 -23.50
C ALA A 161 41.91 -28.02 -22.11
N ALA A 162 42.87 -28.75 -21.54
CA ALA A 162 42.74 -29.35 -20.20
C ALA A 162 42.55 -28.29 -19.10
N ILE A 163 43.24 -27.14 -19.22
CA ILE A 163 43.11 -26.02 -18.27
C ILE A 163 41.84 -25.19 -18.54
N GLN A 164 41.37 -25.14 -19.78
CA GLN A 164 40.17 -24.37 -20.13
C GLN A 164 38.90 -24.91 -19.45
N ALA A 165 38.68 -26.22 -19.41
CA ALA A 165 37.43 -26.78 -18.89
C ALA A 165 37.15 -26.40 -17.40
N PRO A 166 38.11 -26.51 -16.47
CA PRO A 166 37.93 -26.04 -15.09
C PRO A 166 37.76 -24.54 -14.97
N LEU A 167 38.44 -23.73 -15.79
CA LEU A 167 38.30 -22.27 -15.78
C LEU A 167 36.91 -21.84 -16.25
N ILE A 168 36.41 -22.48 -17.31
CA ILE A 168 35.04 -22.26 -17.79
C ILE A 168 34.05 -22.67 -16.70
N MET A 169 34.21 -23.85 -16.10
CA MET A 169 33.33 -24.34 -15.03
C MET A 169 33.34 -23.40 -13.81
N MET A 170 34.51 -22.87 -13.44
CA MET A 170 34.64 -21.91 -12.34
C MET A 170 33.93 -20.59 -12.64
N SER A 171 34.04 -20.08 -13.88
CA SER A 171 33.32 -18.88 -14.32
C SER A 171 31.80 -19.11 -14.35
N GLN A 172 31.35 -20.29 -14.77
CA GLN A 172 29.93 -20.69 -14.79
C GLN A 172 29.36 -20.83 -13.38
N ASN A 173 30.07 -21.51 -12.46
CA ASN A 173 29.64 -21.63 -11.07
C ASN A 173 29.44 -20.25 -10.43
N ARG A 174 30.32 -19.28 -10.75
CA ARG A 174 30.18 -17.93 -10.20
C ARG A 174 29.04 -17.14 -10.85
N ALA A 175 28.82 -17.28 -12.16
CA ALA A 175 27.65 -16.70 -12.81
C ALA A 175 26.34 -17.24 -12.17
N ALA A 176 26.27 -18.55 -11.94
CA ALA A 176 25.13 -19.17 -11.27
C ALA A 176 24.95 -18.71 -9.81
N GLU A 177 26.05 -18.47 -9.08
CA GLU A 177 25.99 -17.90 -7.73
C GLU A 177 25.44 -16.47 -7.74
N TYR A 178 25.90 -15.63 -8.68
CA TYR A 178 25.37 -14.28 -8.88
C TYR A 178 23.87 -14.31 -9.21
N ASP A 179 23.47 -15.14 -10.17
CA ASP A 179 22.06 -15.29 -10.57
C ASP A 179 21.19 -15.75 -9.39
N ARG A 180 21.70 -16.66 -8.54
CA ARG A 180 20.99 -17.12 -7.34
C ARG A 180 20.82 -16.00 -6.31
N LEU A 181 21.85 -15.20 -6.06
CA LEU A 181 21.78 -14.08 -5.13
C LEU A 181 20.84 -13.00 -5.63
N GLN A 182 20.90 -12.68 -6.93
CA GLN A 182 19.98 -11.75 -7.57
C GLN A 182 18.53 -12.25 -7.46
N ALA A 183 18.26 -13.51 -7.80
CA ALA A 183 16.93 -14.10 -7.68
C ALA A 183 16.40 -14.09 -6.23
N THR A 184 17.27 -14.30 -5.25
CA THR A 184 16.91 -14.23 -3.82
C THR A 184 16.56 -12.80 -3.41
N ASN A 185 17.32 -11.81 -3.90
CA ASN A 185 17.04 -10.40 -3.67
C ASN A 185 15.71 -9.99 -4.31
N ASP A 186 15.51 -10.33 -5.58
CA ASP A 186 14.27 -10.05 -6.32
C ASP A 186 13.06 -10.68 -5.64
N PHE A 187 13.19 -11.94 -5.19
CA PHE A 187 12.14 -12.61 -4.40
C PHE A 187 11.82 -11.82 -3.12
N LYS A 188 12.84 -11.42 -2.37
CA LYS A 188 12.66 -10.66 -1.13
C LYS A 188 11.97 -9.31 -1.40
N VAL A 189 12.40 -8.57 -2.42
CA VAL A 189 11.79 -7.31 -2.83
C VAL A 189 10.33 -7.52 -3.22
N ASN A 190 10.05 -8.55 -4.02
CA ASN A 190 8.69 -8.85 -4.46
C ASN A 190 7.77 -9.24 -3.28
N SER A 191 8.23 -10.07 -2.35
CA SER A 191 7.47 -10.41 -1.15
C SER A 191 7.21 -9.20 -0.25
N MET A 192 8.17 -8.27 -0.14
CA MET A 192 7.97 -7.02 0.58
C MET A 192 6.92 -6.14 -0.12
N SER A 193 7.01 -5.97 -1.44
CA SER A 193 6.02 -5.24 -2.22
C SER A 193 4.62 -5.84 -2.10
N GLU A 194 4.48 -7.18 -2.09
CA GLU A 194 3.20 -7.86 -1.90
C GLU A 194 2.58 -7.50 -0.54
N GLU A 195 3.39 -7.52 0.54
CA GLU A 195 2.92 -7.15 1.88
C GLU A 195 2.52 -5.67 1.96
N GLU A 196 3.31 -4.76 1.36
CA GLU A 196 2.96 -3.34 1.28
C GLU A 196 1.63 -3.12 0.53
N ILE A 197 1.41 -3.82 -0.58
CA ILE A 197 0.15 -3.77 -1.33
C ILE A 197 -1.01 -4.29 -0.48
N ARG A 198 -0.83 -5.40 0.25
CA ARG A 198 -1.85 -5.96 1.15
C ARG A 198 -2.24 -4.95 2.24
N VAL A 199 -1.26 -4.27 2.81
CA VAL A 199 -1.48 -3.23 3.83
C VAL A 199 -2.19 -2.02 3.23
N LEU A 200 -1.79 -1.57 2.04
CA LEU A 200 -2.47 -0.49 1.32
C LEU A 200 -3.93 -0.86 1.01
N HIS A 201 -4.18 -2.10 0.57
CA HIS A 201 -5.52 -2.61 0.30
C HIS A 201 -6.38 -2.60 1.56
N SER A 202 -5.85 -3.08 2.69
CA SER A 202 -6.55 -3.02 3.98
C SER A 202 -6.90 -1.59 4.39
N LYS A 203 -6.06 -0.60 4.06
CA LYS A 203 -6.37 0.82 4.30
C LYS A 203 -7.48 1.32 3.38
N VAL A 204 -7.46 0.96 2.10
CA VAL A 204 -8.51 1.31 1.15
C VAL A 204 -9.85 0.70 1.58
N ASP A 205 -9.86 -0.58 1.97
CA ASP A 205 -11.06 -1.24 2.49
C ASP A 205 -11.61 -0.53 3.72
N HIS A 206 -10.73 -0.09 4.63
CA HIS A 206 -11.13 0.66 5.81
C HIS A 206 -11.78 2.01 5.45
N LEU A 207 -11.18 2.77 4.53
CA LEU A 207 -11.74 4.05 4.07
C LEU A 207 -13.14 3.86 3.43
N ILE A 208 -13.31 2.82 2.61
CA ILE A 208 -14.57 2.55 1.91
C ILE A 208 -15.65 2.02 2.85
N GLN A 209 -15.32 1.04 3.69
CA GLN A 209 -16.33 0.36 4.52
C GLN A 209 -16.73 1.16 5.75
N GLN A 210 -15.88 2.08 6.21
CA GLN A 210 -16.11 2.80 7.45
C GLN A 210 -16.23 4.31 7.29
N ASP A 211 -15.27 4.97 6.66
CA ASP A 211 -15.28 6.44 6.60
C ASP A 211 -16.41 6.97 5.68
N GLU A 212 -16.69 6.28 4.57
CA GLU A 212 -17.75 6.66 3.64
C GLU A 212 -19.17 6.64 4.25
N PRO A 213 -19.63 5.55 4.91
CA PRO A 213 -20.95 5.54 5.55
C PRO A 213 -21.07 6.56 6.68
N ASN A 214 -20.02 6.78 7.47
CA ASN A 214 -20.04 7.78 8.54
C ASN A 214 -20.20 9.21 8.00
N MET A 215 -19.48 9.53 6.92
CA MET A 215 -19.61 10.83 6.25
C MET A 215 -21.02 11.04 5.69
N LEU A 216 -21.60 10.01 5.05
CA LEU A 216 -22.96 10.04 4.53
C LEU A 216 -23.99 10.23 5.67
N GLU A 217 -23.78 9.59 6.82
CA GLU A 217 -24.64 9.74 7.98
C GLU A 217 -24.60 11.16 8.56
N ILE A 218 -23.40 11.74 8.69
CA ILE A 218 -23.22 13.15 9.11
C ILE A 218 -23.92 14.09 8.11
N GLN A 219 -23.76 13.88 6.80
CA GLN A 219 -24.42 14.70 5.78
C GLN A 219 -25.95 14.57 5.82
N LYS A 220 -26.47 13.36 6.03
CA LYS A 220 -27.90 13.10 6.19
C LYS A 220 -28.45 13.84 7.41
N MET A 221 -27.74 13.79 8.54
CA MET A 221 -28.13 14.47 9.76
C MET A 221 -28.11 16.00 9.59
N GLN A 222 -27.07 16.55 8.93
CA GLN A 222 -27.01 17.97 8.59
C GLN A 222 -28.20 18.40 7.71
N THR A 223 -28.56 17.60 6.70
CA THR A 223 -29.70 17.88 5.82
C THR A 223 -31.02 17.84 6.59
N GLN A 224 -31.20 16.89 7.50
CA GLN A 224 -32.38 16.80 8.37
C GLN A 224 -32.50 18.02 9.29
N MET A 225 -31.41 18.43 9.95
CA MET A 225 -31.38 19.61 10.81
C MET A 225 -31.70 20.89 10.03
N LEU A 226 -31.14 21.06 8.83
CA LEU A 226 -31.47 22.19 7.95
C LEU A 226 -32.94 22.20 7.54
N GLY A 227 -33.50 21.03 7.22
CA GLY A 227 -34.92 20.87 6.91
C GLY A 227 -35.83 21.27 8.06
N GLU A 228 -35.47 20.91 9.30
CA GLU A 228 -36.22 21.28 10.49
C GLU A 228 -36.12 22.77 10.81
N ILE A 229 -34.91 23.37 10.70
CA ILE A 229 -34.72 24.81 10.83
C ILE A 229 -35.57 25.55 9.80
N GLN A 230 -35.58 25.10 8.54
CA GLN A 230 -36.40 25.69 7.50
C GLN A 230 -37.90 25.56 7.81
N ALA A 231 -38.35 24.44 8.35
CA ALA A 231 -39.73 24.23 8.78
C ALA A 231 -40.11 25.22 9.90
N GLN A 232 -39.29 25.33 10.94
CA GLN A 232 -39.50 26.26 12.06
C GLN A 232 -39.50 27.73 11.59
N VAL A 233 -38.55 28.13 10.73
CA VAL A 233 -38.49 29.48 10.17
C VAL A 233 -39.74 29.80 9.35
N ASN A 234 -40.22 28.85 8.55
CA ASN A 234 -41.45 29.01 7.77
C ASN A 234 -42.68 29.11 8.67
N GLU A 235 -42.73 28.35 9.75
CA GLU A 235 -43.80 28.41 10.75
C GLU A 235 -43.81 29.75 11.49
N LEU A 236 -42.65 30.21 11.97
CA LEU A 236 -42.48 31.55 12.55
C LEU A 236 -42.94 32.65 11.57
N ARG A 237 -42.58 32.53 10.29
CA ARG A 237 -43.02 33.46 9.23
C ARG A 237 -44.54 33.42 9.03
N ARG A 238 -45.16 32.24 9.13
CA ARG A 238 -46.63 32.06 9.05
C ARG A 238 -47.37 32.58 10.29
N LEU A 239 -46.72 32.61 11.45
CA LEU A 239 -47.23 33.21 12.70
C LEU A 239 -47.00 34.73 12.78
N GLN A 240 -46.26 35.32 11.85
CA GLN A 240 -46.05 36.77 11.73
C GLN A 240 -47.04 37.58 10.84
N PRO A 241 -48.29 37.18 10.50
CA PRO A 241 -49.16 38.04 9.72
C PRO A 241 -49.76 39.12 10.64
N ARG A 242 -49.45 40.40 10.33
CA ARG A 242 -50.09 41.64 10.84
C ARG A 242 -49.56 42.35 12.10
N ARG A 243 -48.35 42.13 12.62
CA ARG A 243 -47.82 43.09 13.63
C ARG A 243 -47.42 44.46 13.05
N ARG A 244 -47.26 44.58 11.72
CA ARG A 244 -46.93 45.84 11.03
C ARG A 244 -48.12 46.73 10.63
N ARG A 245 -49.38 46.37 10.94
CA ARG A 245 -50.57 47.20 10.60
C ARG A 245 -51.18 47.99 11.77
N ASN A 246 -50.67 47.85 13.00
CA ASN A 246 -51.22 48.53 14.20
C ASN A 246 -50.21 49.47 14.90
N GLN A 247 -49.24 50.04 14.17
CA GLN A 247 -48.33 51.06 14.70
C GLN A 247 -48.29 52.34 13.82
N SER A 248 -49.41 52.69 13.20
CA SER A 248 -49.61 53.97 12.50
C SER A 248 -50.91 54.60 12.94
#